data_AF-A0A1E3Y718-F1
#
_entry.id   AF-A0A1E3Y718-F1
#
_cell.length_a   1.000
_cell.length_b   1.000
_cell.length_c   1.000
_cell.angle_alpha   90.00
_cell.angle_beta   90.00
_cell.angle_gamma   90.00
#
_symmetry.space_group_name_H-M   'P 1'
#
loop_
_entity.id
_entity.type
_entity.pdbx_description
1 polymer ?
#
loop_
_entity_poly.entity_id
_entity_poly.type
_entity_poly.pdbx_seq_one_letter_code
_entity_poly.pdbx_strand_id
1 'polypeptide(L)'
;MGDIMRRLLLGLLMVALAAQPTRAQLSVYDPANTARNTISAIYQEYLLQTEQAQHAKLWAMARRLSAFADLRRYALLDVPRWRTHGGDFLYASGFNDALIFGDPRGAAYLAVSHPVLSARAALGRLTPTAQRAMDSRLATVEMADAVAMSAINDTGSLRLNGRRQELQAIDALEAQVIDPSLEQSATAVLDKISGSILLGTRQRQARSQLLTAFVEQLLVDSKRARDVDATAINMQLVTWRDSRAANAAFVAGTGDALRTWRQP
;
A
#
# COMPACT_ATOMS: atom_id res chain seq x y z
N MET A 1 67.27 43.83 -76.59
CA MET A 1 67.34 42.87 -75.47
C MET A 1 65.95 42.56 -74.85
N GLY A 2 64.85 42.62 -75.63
CA GLY A 2 63.48 42.41 -75.12
C GLY A 2 62.75 41.18 -75.68
N ASP A 3 63.13 40.68 -76.87
CA ASP A 3 62.37 39.63 -77.55
C ASP A 3 62.76 38.20 -77.12
N ILE A 4 64.00 38.01 -76.65
CA ILE A 4 64.51 36.71 -76.15
C ILE A 4 63.89 36.38 -74.78
N MET A 5 63.74 37.39 -73.91
CA MET A 5 63.13 37.23 -72.57
C MET A 5 61.64 36.85 -72.66
N ARG A 6 60.93 37.41 -73.65
CA ARG A 6 59.50 37.14 -73.85
C ARG A 6 59.23 35.72 -74.36
N ARG A 7 60.11 35.21 -75.23
CA ARG A 7 60.02 33.83 -75.74
C ARG A 7 60.34 32.78 -74.67
N LEU A 8 61.32 33.07 -73.80
CA LEU A 8 61.63 32.21 -72.66
C LEU A 8 60.49 32.17 -71.63
N LEU A 9 59.87 33.32 -71.33
CA LEU A 9 58.71 33.38 -70.44
C LEU A 9 57.48 32.68 -71.02
N LEU A 10 57.24 32.78 -72.33
CA LEU A 10 56.15 32.05 -72.99
C LEU A 10 56.39 30.54 -73.03
N GLY A 11 57.64 30.11 -73.23
CA GLY A 11 58.01 28.68 -73.16
C GLY A 11 57.81 28.11 -71.76
N LEU A 12 58.20 28.86 -70.72
CA LEU A 12 58.07 28.41 -69.34
C LEU A 12 56.59 28.34 -68.89
N LEU A 13 55.77 29.29 -69.37
CA LEU A 13 54.32 29.29 -69.11
C LEU A 13 53.62 28.10 -69.77
N MET A 14 54.00 27.75 -71.01
CA MET A 14 53.45 26.58 -71.72
C MET A 14 53.78 25.26 -71.02
N VAL A 15 55.00 25.12 -70.48
CA VAL A 15 55.39 23.92 -69.73
C VAL A 15 54.68 23.82 -68.39
N ALA A 16 54.43 24.95 -67.71
CA ALA A 16 53.68 24.99 -66.45
C ALA A 16 52.18 24.67 -66.63
N LEU A 17 51.58 25.03 -67.77
CA LEU A 17 50.19 24.66 -68.10
C LEU A 17 50.04 23.20 -68.55
N ALA A 18 51.09 22.61 -69.15
CA ALA A 18 51.10 21.18 -69.51
C ALA A 18 51.34 20.24 -68.31
N ALA A 19 51.85 20.76 -67.19
CA ALA A 19 52.17 20.00 -65.99
C ALA A 19 51.05 19.99 -64.93
N GLN A 20 49.79 20.23 -65.32
CA GLN A 20 48.66 19.95 -64.43
C GLN A 20 48.42 18.44 -64.35
N PRO A 21 48.43 17.82 -63.16
CA PRO A 21 48.16 16.39 -63.03
C PRO A 21 46.68 16.15 -63.30
N THR A 22 46.34 15.71 -64.51
CA THR A 22 45.06 15.08 -64.80
C THR A 22 44.95 13.82 -63.94
N ARG A 23 44.33 13.95 -62.77
CA ARG A 23 43.85 12.79 -62.01
C ARG A 23 42.83 12.09 -62.90
N ALA A 24 43.20 10.92 -63.40
CA ALA A 24 42.28 10.00 -64.05
C ALA A 24 41.15 9.66 -63.06
N GLN A 25 40.02 10.35 -63.16
CA GLN A 25 38.75 9.94 -62.59
C GLN A 25 38.11 8.93 -63.56
N LEU A 26 38.71 7.75 -63.68
CA LEU A 26 38.01 6.60 -64.22
C LEU A 26 37.13 6.06 -63.10
N SER A 27 35.91 6.58 -62.98
CA SER A 27 34.86 5.84 -62.28
C SER A 27 34.67 4.55 -63.07
N VAL A 28 35.13 3.42 -62.54
CA VAL A 28 34.86 2.10 -63.11
C VAL A 28 33.36 1.91 -63.05
N TYR A 29 32.68 2.21 -64.16
CA TYR A 29 31.25 2.00 -64.33
C TYR A 29 31.07 0.51 -64.60
N ASP A 30 30.98 -0.28 -63.54
CA ASP A 30 30.56 -1.67 -63.64
C ASP A 30 29.03 -1.69 -63.69
N PRO A 31 28.41 -1.94 -64.86
CA PRO A 31 26.96 -1.90 -65.01
C PRO A 31 26.25 -2.92 -64.11
N ALA A 32 26.91 -4.01 -63.70
CA ALA A 32 26.35 -4.99 -62.78
C ALA A 32 26.29 -4.45 -61.33
N ASN A 33 27.35 -3.78 -60.88
CA ASN A 33 27.38 -3.16 -59.55
C ASN A 33 26.48 -1.92 -59.46
N THR A 34 26.42 -1.11 -60.51
CA THR A 34 25.49 0.03 -60.58
C THR A 34 24.04 -0.45 -60.58
N ALA A 35 23.69 -1.47 -61.38
CA ALA A 35 22.35 -2.05 -61.37
C ALA A 35 21.99 -2.70 -60.03
N ARG A 36 22.93 -3.37 -59.37
CA ARG A 36 22.70 -3.97 -58.05
C ARG A 36 22.49 -2.91 -56.97
N ASN A 37 23.25 -1.80 -57.02
CA ASN A 37 23.11 -0.70 -56.09
C ASN A 37 21.81 0.08 -56.30
N THR A 38 21.37 0.29 -57.55
CA THR A 38 20.08 0.93 -57.83
C THR A 38 18.92 0.05 -57.39
N ILE A 39 18.96 -1.27 -57.66
CA ILE A 39 17.94 -2.21 -57.19
C ILE A 39 17.91 -2.25 -55.65
N SER A 40 19.08 -2.28 -54.99
CA SER A 40 19.16 -2.28 -53.53
C SER A 40 18.62 -0.98 -52.93
N ALA A 41 18.91 0.18 -53.52
CA ALA A 41 18.37 1.45 -53.10
C ALA A 41 16.84 1.52 -53.27
N ILE A 42 16.31 1.03 -54.40
CA ILE A 42 14.86 0.95 -54.65
C ILE A 42 14.18 0.05 -53.62
N TYR A 43 14.78 -1.11 -53.29
CA TYR A 43 14.25 -2.01 -52.27
C TYR A 43 14.29 -1.40 -50.87
N GLN A 44 15.38 -0.74 -50.50
CA GLN A 44 15.51 -0.06 -49.22
C GLN A 44 14.50 1.09 -49.10
N GLU A 45 14.31 1.86 -50.16
CA GLU A 45 13.35 2.97 -50.18
C GLU A 45 11.91 2.46 -50.14
N TYR A 46 11.60 1.38 -50.86
CA TYR A 46 10.29 0.73 -50.77
C TYR A 46 10.02 0.17 -49.37
N LEU A 47 11.00 -0.50 -48.74
CA LEU A 47 10.89 -0.98 -47.36
C LEU A 47 10.69 0.18 -46.38
N LEU A 48 11.48 1.24 -46.51
CA LEU A 48 11.38 2.43 -45.67
C LEU A 48 10.01 3.10 -45.81
N GLN A 49 9.50 3.27 -47.03
CA GLN A 49 8.17 3.82 -47.28
C GLN A 49 7.07 2.91 -46.73
N THR A 50 7.23 1.60 -46.85
CA THR A 50 6.26 0.63 -46.34
C THR A 50 6.22 0.67 -44.81
N GLU A 51 7.39 0.69 -44.15
CA GLU A 51 7.52 0.86 -42.71
C GLU A 51 6.92 2.17 -42.24
N GLN A 52 7.23 3.29 -42.91
CA GLN A 52 6.66 4.61 -42.59
C GLN A 52 5.14 4.63 -42.75
N ALA A 53 4.61 4.02 -43.81
CA ALA A 53 3.17 3.92 -44.03
C ALA A 53 2.49 3.04 -42.97
N GLN A 54 3.10 1.92 -42.59
CA GLN A 54 2.62 1.07 -41.49
C GLN A 54 2.66 1.81 -40.15
N HIS A 55 3.75 2.51 -39.85
CA HIS A 55 3.89 3.35 -38.66
C HIS A 55 2.82 4.44 -38.62
N ALA A 56 2.61 5.17 -39.71
CA ALA A 56 1.59 6.20 -39.80
C ALA A 56 0.18 5.64 -39.60
N LYS A 57 -0.09 4.44 -40.14
CA LYS A 57 -1.37 3.74 -39.99
C LYS A 57 -1.58 3.27 -38.56
N LEU A 58 -0.55 2.71 -37.90
CA LEU A 58 -0.57 2.36 -36.48
C LEU A 58 -0.87 3.60 -35.64
N TRP A 59 -0.17 4.71 -35.87
CA TRP A 59 -0.40 5.99 -35.20
C TRP A 59 -1.81 6.57 -35.43
N ALA A 60 -2.36 6.44 -36.63
CA ALA A 60 -3.73 6.88 -36.92
C ALA A 60 -4.77 6.01 -36.22
N MET A 61 -4.61 4.68 -36.22
CA MET A 61 -5.50 3.76 -35.51
C MET A 61 -5.44 3.99 -34.00
N ALA A 62 -4.23 4.12 -33.48
CA ALA A 62 -3.89 4.45 -32.11
C ALA A 62 -4.54 5.76 -31.63
N ARG A 63 -4.39 6.85 -32.41
CA ARG A 63 -4.99 8.15 -32.11
C ARG A 63 -6.51 8.15 -32.17
N ARG A 64 -7.09 7.35 -33.07
CA ARG A 64 -8.55 7.19 -33.16
C ARG A 64 -9.08 6.38 -31.97
N LEU A 65 -8.38 5.32 -31.58
CA LEU A 65 -8.72 4.50 -30.40
C LEU A 65 -8.58 5.27 -29.09
N SER A 66 -7.51 6.04 -28.90
CA SER A 66 -7.31 6.87 -27.69
C SER A 66 -8.39 7.94 -27.55
N ALA A 67 -8.82 8.56 -28.65
CA ALA A 67 -9.93 9.52 -28.65
C ALA A 67 -11.27 8.92 -28.15
N PHE A 68 -11.49 7.62 -28.35
CA PHE A 68 -12.66 6.89 -27.83
C PHE A 68 -12.40 6.16 -26.50
N ALA A 69 -11.15 6.14 -26.02
CA ALA A 69 -10.71 5.43 -24.82
C ALA A 69 -10.37 6.38 -23.67
N ASP A 70 -11.01 7.54 -23.58
CA ASP A 70 -10.81 8.45 -22.45
C ASP A 70 -11.20 7.78 -21.12
N LEU A 71 -10.19 7.45 -20.31
CA LEU A 71 -10.34 6.77 -19.02
C LEU A 71 -10.69 7.71 -17.88
N ARG A 72 -10.64 9.03 -18.09
CA ARG A 72 -11.07 10.03 -17.08
C ARG A 72 -12.48 9.77 -16.56
N ARG A 73 -13.36 9.21 -17.40
CA ARG A 73 -14.74 8.86 -17.02
C ARG A 73 -14.83 7.78 -15.93
N TYR A 74 -13.77 6.99 -15.74
CA TYR A 74 -13.68 5.94 -14.72
C TYR A 74 -12.90 6.39 -13.48
N ALA A 75 -12.37 7.62 -13.48
CA ALA A 75 -11.74 8.21 -12.31
C ALA A 75 -12.78 8.34 -11.19
N LEU A 76 -12.44 7.83 -10.01
CA LEU A 76 -13.31 7.89 -8.84
C LEU A 76 -12.92 9.13 -8.03
N LEU A 77 -13.80 10.13 -7.99
CA LEU A 77 -13.56 11.38 -7.27
C LEU A 77 -13.52 11.19 -5.75
N ASP A 78 -14.36 10.31 -5.21
CA ASP A 78 -14.45 9.99 -3.78
C ASP A 78 -14.22 8.49 -3.54
N VAL A 79 -12.95 8.09 -3.52
CA VAL A 79 -12.56 6.72 -3.12
C VAL A 79 -12.52 6.63 -1.60
N PRO A 80 -13.05 5.56 -0.97
CA PRO A 80 -12.84 5.28 0.44
C PRO A 80 -11.33 5.22 0.76
N ARG A 81 -10.85 6.16 1.58
CA ARG A 81 -9.44 6.21 2.00
C ARG A 81 -9.27 5.66 3.41
N TRP A 82 -8.07 5.18 3.69
CA TRP A 82 -7.69 4.79 5.04
C TRP A 82 -7.94 5.94 6.01
N ARG A 83 -8.60 5.65 7.14
CA ARG A 83 -8.88 6.64 8.19
C ARG A 83 -7.56 7.23 8.70
N THR A 84 -7.43 8.56 8.64
CA THR A 84 -6.17 9.27 8.91
C THR A 84 -6.12 10.02 10.24
N HIS A 85 -7.28 10.27 10.86
CA HIS A 85 -7.41 11.01 12.10
C HIS A 85 -8.40 10.30 13.03
N GLY A 86 -8.10 10.39 14.33
CA GLY A 86 -9.02 9.96 15.36
C GLY A 86 -10.22 10.88 15.47
N GLY A 87 -11.29 10.38 16.09
CA GLY A 87 -12.36 11.26 16.59
C GLY A 87 -11.94 11.87 17.93
N ASP A 88 -12.57 12.99 18.31
CA ASP A 88 -12.38 13.60 19.63
C ASP A 88 -13.11 12.77 20.69
N PHE A 89 -12.42 11.75 21.21
CA PHE A 89 -12.92 10.89 22.28
C PHE A 89 -12.29 11.26 23.62
N LEU A 90 -13.13 11.49 24.64
CA LEU A 90 -12.68 11.89 25.98
C LEU A 90 -11.89 10.79 26.71
N TYR A 91 -12.33 9.53 26.60
CA TYR A 91 -11.76 8.40 27.36
C TYR A 91 -11.03 7.37 26.49
N ALA A 92 -11.18 7.46 25.16
CA ALA A 92 -10.72 6.44 24.22
C ALA A 92 -9.79 7.00 23.13
N SER A 93 -9.25 8.20 23.31
CA SER A 93 -8.34 8.84 22.34
C SER A 93 -7.14 7.94 22.03
N GLY A 94 -6.40 7.50 23.06
CA GLY A 94 -5.24 6.62 22.88
C GLY A 94 -5.59 5.27 22.23
N PHE A 95 -6.75 4.70 22.56
CA PHE A 95 -7.24 3.48 21.91
C PHE A 95 -7.56 3.72 20.43
N ASN A 96 -8.16 4.87 20.11
CA ASN A 96 -8.49 5.23 18.73
C ASN A 96 -7.24 5.51 17.90
N ASP A 97 -6.23 6.16 18.49
CA ASP A 97 -4.93 6.38 17.87
C ASP A 97 -4.21 5.05 17.60
N ALA A 98 -4.25 4.12 18.55
CA ALA A 98 -3.71 2.78 18.37
C ALA A 98 -4.36 2.04 17.18
N LEU A 99 -5.67 2.19 16.97
CA LEU A 99 -6.35 1.65 15.79
C LEU A 99 -5.93 2.32 14.47
N ILE A 100 -5.30 3.50 14.50
CA ILE A 100 -4.84 4.21 13.29
C ILE A 100 -3.35 3.97 13.04
N PHE A 101 -2.54 3.94 14.09
CA PHE A 101 -1.08 3.94 14.00
C PHE A 101 -0.43 2.63 14.44
N GLY A 102 -1.17 1.77 15.13
CA GLY A 102 -0.68 0.55 15.75
C GLY A 102 -0.30 0.77 17.22
N ASP A 103 -0.26 -0.33 17.97
CA ASP A 103 0.18 -0.35 19.37
C ASP A 103 0.85 -1.72 19.67
N PRO A 104 2.14 -1.87 19.34
CA PRO A 104 2.84 -3.14 19.47
C PRO A 104 2.93 -3.66 20.91
N ARG A 105 2.76 -2.77 21.90
CA ARG A 105 2.85 -3.11 23.32
C ARG A 105 1.48 -3.30 23.97
N GLY A 106 0.39 -3.01 23.27
CA GLY A 106 -0.97 -3.08 23.81
C GLY A 106 -1.26 -2.08 24.94
N ALA A 107 -0.43 -1.05 25.10
CA ALA A 107 -0.56 -0.10 26.21
C ALA A 107 -1.87 0.69 26.15
N ALA A 108 -2.31 1.08 24.95
CA ALA A 108 -3.57 1.81 24.75
C ALA A 108 -4.78 0.93 25.04
N TYR A 109 -4.71 -0.37 24.71
CA TYR A 109 -5.74 -1.34 25.08
C TYR A 109 -5.84 -1.50 26.59
N LEU A 110 -4.71 -1.70 27.27
CA LEU A 110 -4.66 -1.89 28.72
C LEU A 110 -5.15 -0.67 29.48
N ALA A 111 -4.84 0.54 29.01
CA ALA A 111 -5.26 1.79 29.64
C ALA A 111 -6.80 1.95 29.73
N VAL A 112 -7.55 1.31 28.83
CA VAL A 112 -9.02 1.37 28.77
C VAL A 112 -9.68 0.05 29.17
N SER A 113 -8.94 -0.92 29.71
CA SER A 113 -9.44 -2.25 30.04
C SER A 113 -9.50 -2.48 31.55
N HIS A 114 -10.50 -3.23 32.00
CA HIS A 114 -10.66 -3.50 33.43
C HIS A 114 -9.62 -4.54 33.88
N PRO A 115 -8.65 -4.23 34.75
CA PRO A 115 -7.63 -5.19 35.14
C PRO A 115 -8.23 -6.30 36.01
N VAL A 116 -7.75 -7.53 35.83
CA VAL A 116 -8.06 -8.63 36.76
C VAL A 116 -7.16 -8.49 37.99
N LEU A 117 -7.75 -8.57 39.18
CA LEU A 117 -7.05 -8.51 40.45
C LEU A 117 -6.16 -9.75 40.64
N SER A 118 -5.08 -9.61 41.41
CA SER A 118 -4.17 -10.74 41.69
C SER A 118 -4.92 -11.90 42.39
N ALA A 119 -5.07 -13.01 41.67
CA ALA A 119 -5.72 -14.22 42.17
C ALA A 119 -4.79 -15.12 43.00
N ARG A 120 -3.47 -14.87 42.98
CA ARG A 120 -2.45 -15.82 43.48
C ARG A 120 -2.65 -16.23 44.95
N ALA A 121 -2.99 -15.30 45.82
CA ALA A 121 -3.22 -15.57 47.24
C ALA A 121 -4.59 -16.24 47.52
N ALA A 122 -5.56 -16.10 46.61
CA ALA A 122 -6.89 -16.69 46.72
C ALA A 122 -6.91 -18.11 46.16
N LEU A 123 -6.24 -18.35 45.02
CA LEU A 123 -6.16 -19.65 44.36
C LEU A 123 -5.58 -20.73 45.27
N GLY A 124 -4.51 -20.43 46.02
CA GLY A 124 -3.87 -21.39 46.92
C GLY A 124 -4.77 -21.96 48.04
N ARG A 125 -5.96 -21.38 48.25
CA ARG A 125 -6.94 -21.82 49.27
C ARG A 125 -8.08 -22.66 48.69
N LEU A 126 -8.18 -22.76 47.37
CA LEU A 126 -9.22 -23.49 46.66
C LEU A 126 -8.87 -24.98 46.55
N THR A 127 -9.87 -25.81 46.30
CA THR A 127 -9.64 -27.22 45.94
C THR A 127 -8.96 -27.32 44.58
N PRO A 128 -8.22 -28.40 44.27
CA PRO A 128 -7.54 -28.55 42.97
C PRO A 128 -8.48 -28.50 41.74
N THR A 129 -9.74 -28.89 41.90
CA THR A 129 -10.76 -28.77 40.84
C THR A 129 -11.20 -27.32 40.64
N ALA A 130 -11.43 -26.57 41.73
CA ALA A 130 -11.80 -25.17 41.66
C ALA A 130 -10.64 -24.28 41.18
N GLN A 131 -9.39 -24.62 41.53
CA GLN A 131 -8.18 -23.98 41.00
C GLN A 131 -8.14 -24.10 39.48
N ARG A 132 -8.20 -25.33 38.95
CA ARG A 132 -8.18 -25.58 37.50
C ARG A 132 -9.31 -24.84 36.76
N ALA A 133 -10.51 -24.82 37.33
CA ALA A 133 -11.63 -24.08 36.74
C ALA A 133 -11.37 -22.57 36.69
N MET A 134 -10.79 -22.00 37.76
CA MET A 134 -10.45 -20.57 37.80
C MET A 134 -9.27 -20.25 36.87
N ASP A 135 -8.23 -21.08 36.84
CA ASP A 135 -7.09 -20.94 35.94
C ASP A 135 -7.54 -20.94 34.48
N SER A 136 -8.47 -21.82 34.11
CA SER A 136 -9.05 -21.85 32.76
C SER A 136 -9.76 -20.53 32.41
N ARG A 137 -10.49 -19.93 33.35
CA ARG A 137 -11.21 -18.66 33.11
C ARG A 137 -10.22 -17.50 32.99
N LEU A 138 -9.19 -17.45 33.84
CA LEU A 138 -8.13 -16.46 33.75
C LEU A 138 -7.37 -16.57 32.42
N ALA A 139 -7.05 -17.79 31.99
CA ALA A 139 -6.41 -18.03 30.70
C ALA A 139 -7.27 -17.52 29.53
N THR A 140 -8.59 -17.68 29.57
CA THR A 140 -9.49 -17.11 28.54
C THR A 140 -9.41 -15.58 28.49
N VAL A 141 -9.34 -14.91 29.65
CA VAL A 141 -9.17 -13.44 29.70
C VAL A 141 -7.82 -13.03 29.14
N GLU A 142 -6.73 -13.71 29.52
CA GLU A 142 -5.37 -13.44 29.01
C GLU A 142 -5.28 -13.68 27.48
N MET A 143 -5.94 -14.72 26.97
CA MET A 143 -6.03 -14.96 25.52
C MET A 143 -6.80 -13.85 24.81
N ALA A 144 -7.93 -13.42 25.37
CA ALA A 144 -8.72 -12.31 24.81
C ALA A 144 -7.90 -11.01 24.78
N ASP A 145 -7.12 -10.74 25.83
CA ASP A 145 -6.20 -9.59 25.91
C ASP A 145 -5.13 -9.66 24.81
N ALA A 146 -4.46 -10.80 24.67
CA ALA A 146 -3.42 -10.98 23.66
C ALA A 146 -3.96 -10.82 22.22
N VAL A 147 -5.13 -11.40 21.93
CA VAL A 147 -5.79 -11.27 20.63
C VAL A 147 -6.21 -9.83 20.37
N ALA A 148 -6.77 -9.14 21.37
CA ALA A 148 -7.17 -7.74 21.24
C ALA A 148 -5.96 -6.84 20.96
N MET A 149 -4.86 -7.00 21.70
CA MET A 149 -3.63 -6.25 21.48
C MET A 149 -3.06 -6.48 20.08
N SER A 150 -2.99 -7.73 19.62
CA SER A 150 -2.54 -8.05 18.26
C SER A 150 -3.46 -7.43 17.22
N ALA A 151 -4.77 -7.57 17.35
CA ALA A 151 -5.74 -7.06 16.38
C ALA A 151 -5.68 -5.53 16.25
N ILE A 152 -5.49 -4.81 17.36
CA ILE A 152 -5.31 -3.36 17.37
C ILE A 152 -4.03 -2.97 16.64
N ASN A 153 -2.91 -3.64 16.97
CA ASN A 153 -1.64 -3.39 16.32
C ASN A 153 -1.69 -3.67 14.81
N ASP A 154 -2.28 -4.78 14.40
CA ASP A 154 -2.34 -5.21 13.00
C ASP A 154 -3.26 -4.28 12.20
N THR A 155 -4.39 -3.89 12.79
CA THR A 155 -5.32 -2.91 12.21
C THR A 155 -4.64 -1.55 12.00
N GLY A 156 -3.96 -1.04 13.02
CA GLY A 156 -3.23 0.22 12.93
C GLY A 156 -2.05 0.16 11.95
N SER A 157 -1.31 -0.95 11.95
CA SER A 157 -0.21 -1.19 11.00
C SER A 157 -0.70 -1.24 9.55
N LEU A 158 -1.83 -1.91 9.30
CA LEU A 158 -2.47 -1.97 7.99
C LEU A 158 -2.84 -0.56 7.50
N ARG A 159 -3.48 0.27 8.35
CA ARG A 159 -3.83 1.65 8.00
C ARG A 159 -2.60 2.52 7.77
N LEU A 160 -1.58 2.39 8.63
CA LEU A 160 -0.34 3.17 8.52
C LEU A 160 0.38 2.87 7.20
N ASN A 161 0.51 1.59 6.85
CA ASN A 161 1.13 1.15 5.61
C ASN A 161 0.28 1.51 4.40
N GLY A 162 -1.03 1.32 4.50
CA GLY A 162 -1.99 1.73 3.49
C GLY A 162 -1.93 3.23 3.18
N ARG A 163 -1.74 4.06 4.20
CA ARG A 163 -1.55 5.51 4.02
C ARG A 163 -0.20 5.86 3.40
N ARG A 164 0.90 5.29 3.93
CA ARG A 164 2.26 5.68 3.54
C ARG A 164 2.65 5.20 2.15
N GLN A 165 2.19 4.01 1.75
CA GLN A 165 2.69 3.33 0.55
C GLN A 165 1.57 3.06 -0.45
N GLU A 166 0.49 2.41 -0.01
CA GLU A 166 -0.56 1.94 -0.92
C GLU A 166 -1.30 3.09 -1.61
N LEU A 167 -1.73 4.11 -0.86
CA LEU A 167 -2.43 5.27 -1.44
C LEU A 167 -1.57 6.00 -2.46
N GLN A 168 -0.29 6.26 -2.14
CA GLN A 168 0.62 6.95 -3.06
C GLN A 168 0.85 6.13 -4.34
N ALA A 169 1.01 4.81 -4.22
CA ALA A 169 1.18 3.93 -5.37
C ALA A 169 -0.08 3.86 -6.25
N ILE A 170 -1.27 3.78 -5.64
CA ILE A 170 -2.53 3.77 -6.38
C ILE A 170 -2.78 5.13 -7.06
N ASP A 171 -2.53 6.25 -6.37
CA ASP A 171 -2.72 7.60 -6.94
C ASP A 171 -1.72 7.86 -8.09
N ALA A 172 -0.48 7.36 -7.98
CA ALA A 172 0.50 7.43 -9.07
C ALA A 172 0.09 6.57 -10.28
N LEU A 173 -0.43 5.36 -10.04
CA LEU A 173 -0.96 4.49 -11.09
C LEU A 173 -2.17 5.14 -11.78
N GLU A 174 -3.08 5.76 -11.02
CA GLU A 174 -4.22 6.49 -11.55
C GLU A 174 -3.79 7.67 -12.43
N ALA A 175 -2.83 8.47 -11.99
CA ALA A 175 -2.29 9.58 -12.78
C ALA A 175 -1.69 9.11 -14.12
N GLN A 176 -0.98 7.97 -14.12
CA GLN A 176 -0.42 7.38 -15.34
C GLN A 176 -1.50 6.84 -16.28
N VAL A 177 -2.54 6.21 -15.75
CA VAL A 177 -3.65 5.65 -16.54
C VAL A 177 -4.53 6.73 -17.17
N ILE A 178 -4.64 7.89 -16.52
CA ILE A 178 -5.52 8.99 -16.96
C ILE A 178 -4.80 9.99 -17.89
N ASP A 179 -3.47 9.94 -18.01
CA ASP A 179 -2.70 10.86 -18.85
C ASP A 179 -3.12 10.79 -20.33
N PRO A 180 -3.64 11.89 -20.93
CA PRO A 180 -4.09 11.90 -22.31
C PRO A 180 -2.97 12.10 -23.35
N SER A 181 -1.70 12.06 -22.94
CA SER A 181 -0.57 12.28 -23.86
C SER A 181 -0.53 11.23 -24.98
N LEU A 182 -0.30 11.69 -26.20
CA LEU A 182 -0.34 10.87 -27.42
C LEU A 182 0.86 9.92 -27.56
N GLU A 183 1.85 9.94 -26.66
CA GLU A 183 3.02 9.06 -26.76
C GLU A 183 2.71 7.59 -26.46
N GLN A 184 1.58 7.32 -25.80
CA GLN A 184 1.08 5.97 -25.47
C GLN A 184 -0.11 5.61 -26.39
N SER A 185 0.07 5.60 -27.71
CA SER A 185 -1.08 5.57 -28.62
C SER A 185 -1.49 4.15 -29.07
N ALA A 186 -0.57 3.18 -29.13
CA ALA A 186 -0.90 1.77 -29.43
C ALA A 186 -1.65 1.06 -28.28
N THR A 187 -1.86 1.73 -27.14
CA THR A 187 -2.20 1.12 -25.86
C THR A 187 -3.66 1.24 -25.48
N ALA A 188 -4.59 1.78 -26.27
CA ALA A 188 -5.99 1.94 -25.82
C ALA A 188 -6.67 0.68 -25.23
N VAL A 189 -6.25 -0.53 -25.61
CA VAL A 189 -6.64 -1.79 -24.94
C VAL A 189 -5.86 -2.02 -23.65
N LEU A 190 -4.54 -1.80 -23.66
CA LEU A 190 -3.67 -1.81 -22.48
C LEU A 190 -4.09 -0.76 -21.44
N ASP A 191 -4.55 0.42 -21.84
CA ASP A 191 -5.06 1.45 -20.95
C ASP A 191 -6.35 0.97 -20.28
N LYS A 192 -7.25 0.32 -21.03
CA LYS A 192 -8.46 -0.32 -20.45
C LYS A 192 -8.09 -1.48 -19.52
N ILE A 193 -7.05 -2.26 -19.82
CA ILE A 193 -6.53 -3.31 -18.94
C ILE A 193 -5.95 -2.70 -17.66
N SER A 194 -5.11 -1.68 -17.77
CA SER A 194 -4.53 -0.93 -16.65
C SER A 194 -5.61 -0.24 -15.81
N GLY A 195 -6.63 0.36 -16.43
CA GLY A 195 -7.80 0.90 -15.77
C GLY A 195 -8.63 -0.16 -15.05
N SER A 196 -8.77 -1.36 -15.63
CA SER A 196 -9.43 -2.50 -14.98
C SER A 196 -8.61 -3.03 -13.78
N ILE A 197 -7.28 -3.06 -13.89
CA ILE A 197 -6.36 -3.41 -12.79
C ILE A 197 -6.43 -2.37 -11.67
N LEU A 198 -6.48 -1.08 -12.02
CA LEU A 198 -6.65 0.03 -11.07
C LEU A 198 -7.99 -0.10 -10.34
N LEU A 199 -9.09 -0.32 -11.06
CA LEU A 199 -10.42 -0.54 -10.46
C LEU A 199 -10.41 -1.76 -9.53
N GLY A 200 -9.82 -2.87 -9.96
CA GLY A 200 -9.66 -4.07 -9.13
C GLY A 200 -8.80 -3.82 -7.89
N THR A 201 -7.81 -2.92 -7.95
CA THR A 201 -6.98 -2.53 -6.81
C THR A 201 -7.77 -1.63 -5.84
N ARG A 202 -8.53 -0.65 -6.35
CA ARG A 202 -9.47 0.17 -5.55
C ARG A 202 -10.55 -0.70 -4.86
N GLN A 203 -11.09 -1.70 -5.56
CA GLN A 203 -12.04 -2.67 -4.98
C GLN A 203 -11.41 -3.52 -3.88
N ARG A 204 -10.15 -3.96 -4.05
CA ARG A 204 -9.41 -4.68 -3.01
C ARG A 204 -9.17 -3.80 -1.79
N GLN A 205 -8.76 -2.54 -1.98
CA GLN A 205 -8.59 -1.58 -0.90
C GLN A 205 -9.89 -1.36 -0.11
N ALA A 206 -11.01 -1.13 -0.80
CA ALA A 206 -12.32 -0.95 -0.16
C ALA A 206 -12.76 -2.19 0.64
N ARG A 207 -12.49 -3.39 0.12
CA ARG A 207 -12.75 -4.65 0.84
C ARG A 207 -11.90 -4.78 2.09
N SER A 208 -10.61 -4.44 2.02
CA SER A 208 -9.72 -4.45 3.18
C SER A 208 -10.21 -3.48 4.26
N GLN A 209 -10.62 -2.27 3.89
CA GLN A 209 -11.21 -1.31 4.83
C GLN A 209 -12.49 -1.82 5.49
N LEU A 210 -13.37 -2.48 4.74
CA LEU A 210 -14.58 -3.09 5.28
C LEU A 210 -14.25 -4.22 6.27
N LEU A 211 -13.29 -5.10 5.92
CA LEU A 211 -12.83 -6.15 6.83
C LEU A 211 -12.23 -5.58 8.12
N THR A 212 -11.45 -4.50 8.01
CA THR A 212 -10.95 -3.78 9.19
C THR A 212 -12.11 -3.26 10.06
N ALA A 213 -13.15 -2.68 9.46
CA ALA A 213 -14.32 -2.21 10.21
C ALA A 213 -15.04 -3.36 10.95
N PHE A 214 -15.15 -4.54 10.33
CA PHE A 214 -15.69 -5.72 11.00
C PHE A 214 -14.80 -6.21 12.15
N VAL A 215 -13.47 -6.20 11.98
CA VAL A 215 -12.52 -6.53 13.05
C VAL A 215 -12.67 -5.55 14.22
N GLU A 216 -12.83 -4.25 13.96
CA GLU A 216 -13.06 -3.25 15.00
C GLU A 216 -14.37 -3.47 15.75
N GLN A 217 -15.45 -3.83 15.06
CA GLN A 217 -16.72 -4.17 15.70
C GLN A 217 -16.60 -5.42 16.58
N LEU A 218 -16.00 -6.50 16.05
CA LEU A 218 -15.74 -7.73 16.80
C LEU A 218 -14.83 -7.50 18.00
N LEU A 219 -13.84 -6.61 17.88
CA LEU A 219 -12.96 -6.23 18.96
C LEU A 219 -13.71 -5.52 20.08
N VAL A 220 -14.62 -4.59 19.75
CA VAL A 220 -15.46 -3.91 20.74
C VAL A 220 -16.37 -4.90 21.47
N ASP A 221 -16.99 -5.83 20.74
CA ASP A 221 -17.89 -6.83 21.32
C ASP A 221 -17.11 -7.83 22.20
N SER A 222 -15.96 -8.30 21.73
CA SER A 222 -15.03 -9.14 22.49
C SER A 222 -14.55 -8.44 23.78
N LYS A 223 -14.15 -7.17 23.67
CA LYS A 223 -13.73 -6.36 24.82
C LYS A 223 -14.84 -6.22 25.86
N ARG A 224 -16.08 -5.95 25.44
CA ARG A 224 -17.23 -5.87 26.36
C ARG A 224 -17.45 -7.17 27.10
N ALA A 225 -17.43 -8.31 26.41
CA ALA A 225 -17.57 -9.62 27.04
C ALA A 225 -16.43 -9.90 28.04
N ARG A 226 -15.19 -9.63 27.62
CA ARG A 226 -14.00 -9.77 28.45
C ARG A 226 -14.06 -8.89 29.71
N ASP A 227 -14.51 -7.64 29.61
CA ASP A 227 -14.60 -6.72 30.75
C ASP A 227 -15.69 -7.14 31.75
N VAL A 228 -16.79 -7.71 31.27
CA VAL A 228 -17.81 -8.35 32.12
C VAL A 228 -17.20 -9.54 32.87
N ASP A 229 -16.44 -10.39 32.19
CA ASP A 229 -15.76 -11.54 32.81
C ASP A 229 -14.73 -11.10 33.86
N ALA A 230 -13.90 -10.09 33.53
CA ALA A 230 -12.92 -9.53 34.46
C ALA A 230 -13.61 -8.97 35.72
N THR A 231 -14.72 -8.27 35.54
CA THR A 231 -15.52 -7.74 36.67
C THR A 231 -16.10 -8.87 37.52
N ALA A 232 -16.67 -9.90 36.90
CA ALA A 232 -17.23 -11.05 37.61
C ALA A 232 -16.16 -11.82 38.40
N ILE A 233 -14.98 -12.04 37.80
CA ILE A 233 -13.84 -12.67 38.48
C ILE A 233 -13.39 -11.78 39.65
N ASN A 234 -13.26 -10.48 39.44
CA ASN A 234 -12.87 -9.55 40.49
C ASN A 234 -13.83 -9.56 41.68
N MET A 235 -15.14 -9.58 41.43
CA MET A 235 -16.15 -9.70 42.49
C MET A 235 -16.00 -11.00 43.29
N GLN A 236 -15.72 -12.11 42.61
CA GLN A 236 -15.46 -13.40 43.26
C GLN A 236 -14.17 -13.37 44.09
N LEU A 237 -13.09 -12.80 43.56
CA LEU A 237 -11.80 -12.66 44.26
C LEU A 237 -11.93 -11.77 45.51
N VAL A 238 -12.63 -10.64 45.40
CA VAL A 238 -12.92 -9.75 46.54
C VAL A 238 -13.74 -10.48 47.59
N THR A 239 -14.78 -11.21 47.18
CA THR A 239 -15.59 -12.02 48.11
C THR A 239 -14.73 -13.05 48.83
N TRP A 240 -13.84 -13.75 48.14
CA TRP A 240 -12.94 -14.72 48.77
C TRP A 240 -11.92 -14.08 49.72
N ARG A 241 -11.43 -12.89 49.37
CA ARG A 241 -10.50 -12.12 50.20
C ARG A 241 -11.17 -11.69 51.51
N ASP A 242 -12.39 -11.15 51.41
CA ASP A 242 -13.04 -10.44 52.51
C ASP A 242 -14.02 -11.31 53.31
N SER A 243 -14.42 -12.48 52.78
CA SER A 243 -15.40 -13.39 53.42
C SER A 243 -15.05 -13.77 54.86
N ARG A 244 -13.76 -14.00 55.18
CA ARG A 244 -13.35 -14.34 56.54
C ARG A 244 -13.56 -13.18 57.51
N ALA A 245 -13.17 -11.98 57.12
CA ALA A 245 -13.32 -10.79 57.95
C ALA A 245 -14.80 -10.46 58.14
N ALA A 246 -15.60 -10.55 57.06
CA ALA A 246 -17.05 -10.36 57.11
C ALA A 246 -17.73 -11.39 58.03
N ASN A 247 -17.39 -12.69 57.90
CA ASN A 247 -17.94 -13.74 58.75
C ASN A 247 -17.53 -13.55 60.22
N ALA A 248 -16.27 -13.18 60.48
CA ALA A 248 -15.81 -12.93 61.84
C ALA A 248 -16.55 -11.75 62.49
N ALA A 249 -16.74 -10.65 61.74
CA ALA A 249 -17.52 -9.50 62.20
C ALA A 249 -18.98 -9.86 62.47
N PHE A 250 -19.59 -10.68 61.60
CA PHE A 250 -20.97 -11.16 61.77
C PHE A 250 -21.12 -12.02 63.03
N VAL A 251 -20.21 -12.98 63.26
CA VAL A 251 -20.21 -13.82 64.46
C VAL A 251 -19.97 -13.00 65.73
N ALA A 252 -19.04 -12.04 65.69
CA ALA A 252 -18.79 -11.14 66.81
C ALA A 252 -20.04 -10.30 67.15
N GLY A 253 -20.66 -9.68 66.14
CA GLY A 253 -21.86 -8.85 66.31
C GLY A 253 -23.08 -9.64 66.79
N THR A 254 -23.30 -10.85 66.26
CA THR A 254 -24.38 -11.73 66.77
C THR A 254 -24.09 -12.21 68.19
N GLY A 255 -22.83 -12.52 68.52
CA GLY A 255 -22.44 -12.84 69.88
C GLY A 255 -22.71 -11.71 70.86
N ASP A 256 -22.39 -10.47 70.50
CA ASP A 256 -22.65 -9.31 71.34
C ASP A 256 -24.15 -9.00 71.46
N ALA A 257 -24.91 -9.14 70.37
CA ALA A 257 -26.37 -9.01 70.40
C ALA A 257 -27.02 -10.04 71.35
N LEU A 258 -26.57 -11.30 71.33
CA LEU A 258 -27.07 -12.35 72.24
C LEU A 258 -26.71 -12.09 73.70
N ARG A 259 -25.50 -11.55 73.98
CA ARG A 259 -25.08 -11.22 75.36
C ARG A 259 -25.81 -10.01 75.94
N THR A 260 -26.21 -9.07 75.09
CA THR A 260 -26.87 -7.82 75.50
C THR A 260 -28.39 -7.89 75.41
N TRP A 261 -28.94 -8.94 74.82
CA TRP A 261 -30.39 -9.17 74.75
C TRP A 261 -30.98 -9.33 76.15
N ARG A 262 -31.95 -8.48 76.48
CA ARG A 262 -32.81 -8.60 77.66
C ARG A 262 -34.24 -8.82 77.19
N GLN A 263 -34.91 -9.80 77.78
CA GLN A 263 -36.30 -10.11 77.49
C GLN A 263 -37.18 -8.93 77.99
N PRO A 264 -38.11 -8.42 77.17
CA PRO A 264 -38.99 -7.32 77.55
C PRO A 264 -39.94 -7.69 78.70
#